data_AF-A0A1B6ILK8-F1
#
_entry.id   AF-A0A1B6ILK8-F1
#
_cell.length_a   1.000
_cell.length_b   1.000
_cell.length_c   1.000
_cell.angle_alpha   90.00
_cell.angle_beta   90.00
_cell.angle_gamma   90.00
#
_symmetry.space_group_name_H-M   'P 1'
#
loop_
_entity.id
_entity.type
_entity.pdbx_description
1 polymer ?
#
loop_
_entity_poly.entity_id
_entity_poly.type
_entity_poly.pdbx_seq_one_letter_code
_entity_poly.pdbx_strand_id
1 'polypeptide(L)'
;GNAGIPTSKWGNTYGLSPQFLESLHISSPLVTRVFVANLDYKVDDKKLRDVFKLAGRVHNAEISVDKEGKSRGFGVVEFEHPVEAVQAISMLHNQMLYDRRLSVRMDRVEKPDGPPKLPEGLKGIGMGLGA
;
A
#
# COMPACT_ATOMS: atom_id res chain seq x y z
N GLY A 1 -6.77 -38.22 6.96
CA GLY A 1 -7.81 -37.28 6.53
C GLY A 1 -7.16 -35.93 6.35
N ASN A 2 -7.10 -35.42 5.13
CA ASN A 2 -6.61 -34.06 4.88
C ASN A 2 -7.80 -33.11 5.07
N ALA A 3 -7.76 -32.32 6.15
CA ALA A 3 -8.73 -31.28 6.39
C ALA A 3 -8.63 -30.27 5.24
N GLY A 4 -9.70 -30.19 4.43
CA GLY A 4 -9.83 -29.15 3.41
C GLY A 4 -9.78 -27.78 4.08
N ILE A 5 -8.72 -27.04 3.79
CA ILE A 5 -8.62 -25.62 4.16
C ILE A 5 -9.77 -24.91 3.45
N PRO A 6 -10.63 -24.14 4.15
CA PRO A 6 -11.76 -23.48 3.52
C PRO A 6 -11.25 -22.50 2.45
N THR A 7 -11.65 -22.73 1.21
CA THR A 7 -11.28 -21.95 0.01
C THR A 7 -11.83 -20.52 -0.01
N SER A 8 -12.43 -20.05 1.09
CA SER A 8 -13.13 -18.75 1.18
C SER A 8 -12.35 -17.67 1.95
N LYS A 9 -11.11 -17.93 2.39
CA LYS A 9 -10.29 -16.92 3.10
C LYS A 9 -9.72 -15.84 2.18
N TRP A 10 -9.53 -16.14 0.90
CA TRP A 10 -8.89 -15.26 -0.06
C TRP A 10 -9.90 -14.77 -1.10
N GLY A 11 -10.06 -13.46 -1.23
CA GLY A 11 -10.76 -12.83 -2.35
C GLY A 11 -9.97 -12.96 -3.66
N ASN A 12 -10.03 -11.96 -4.55
CA ASN A 12 -9.20 -11.98 -5.75
C ASN A 12 -7.70 -11.90 -5.38
N THR A 13 -6.93 -12.93 -5.74
CA THR A 13 -5.48 -12.99 -5.51
C THR A 13 -4.65 -12.55 -6.72
N TYR A 14 -5.30 -12.19 -7.83
CA TYR A 14 -4.63 -11.75 -9.07
C TYR A 14 -3.57 -12.75 -9.59
N GLY A 15 -3.83 -14.05 -9.42
CA GLY A 15 -2.93 -15.13 -9.83
C GLY A 15 -1.84 -15.50 -8.83
N LEU A 16 -1.78 -14.84 -7.67
CA LEU A 16 -0.84 -15.20 -6.59
C LEU A 16 -1.39 -16.39 -5.78
N SER A 17 -0.48 -17.27 -5.33
CA SER A 17 -0.88 -18.43 -4.53
C SER A 17 -1.20 -18.01 -3.08
N PRO A 18 -2.28 -18.54 -2.47
CA PRO A 18 -2.61 -18.27 -1.08
C PRO A 18 -1.46 -18.56 -0.11
N GLN A 19 -0.72 -19.66 -0.34
CA GLN A 19 0.42 -20.07 0.49
C GLN A 19 1.56 -19.05 0.47
N PHE A 20 1.83 -18.45 -0.70
CA PHE A 20 2.82 -17.39 -0.82
C PHE A 20 2.38 -16.15 -0.04
N LEU A 21 1.12 -15.75 -0.16
CA LEU A 21 0.59 -14.60 0.56
C LEU A 21 0.59 -14.81 2.08
N GLU A 22 0.30 -16.03 2.56
CA GLU A 22 0.42 -16.39 3.97
C GLU A 22 1.87 -16.33 4.47
N SER A 23 2.85 -16.76 3.66
CA SER A 23 4.27 -16.67 4.02
C SER A 23 4.75 -15.23 4.23
N LEU A 24 4.14 -14.28 3.52
CA LEU A 24 4.40 -12.84 3.65
C LEU A 24 3.56 -12.17 4.75
N HIS A 25 2.75 -12.93 5.49
CA HIS A 25 1.81 -12.41 6.49
C HIS A 25 0.83 -11.36 5.92
N ILE A 26 0.46 -11.51 4.64
CA ILE A 26 -0.49 -10.63 3.98
C ILE A 26 -1.91 -11.12 4.30
N SER A 27 -2.84 -10.19 4.46
CA SER A 27 -4.26 -10.48 4.62
C SER A 27 -5.02 -9.90 3.43
N SER A 28 -6.08 -10.58 2.98
CA SER A 28 -6.96 -10.10 1.93
C SER A 28 -7.95 -9.04 2.46
N PRO A 29 -8.52 -8.18 1.59
CA PRO A 29 -8.28 -8.08 0.15
C PRO A 29 -6.89 -7.54 -0.21
N LEU A 30 -6.35 -7.95 -1.37
CA LEU A 30 -5.14 -7.34 -1.90
C LEU A 30 -5.49 -5.95 -2.43
N VAL A 31 -4.82 -4.92 -1.92
CA VAL A 31 -5.00 -3.53 -2.32
C VAL A 31 -3.73 -2.98 -2.95
N THR A 32 -3.85 -1.84 -3.64
CA THR A 32 -2.70 -1.15 -4.27
C THR A 32 -1.82 -0.40 -3.28
N ARG A 33 -2.23 -0.31 -2.01
CA ARG A 33 -1.60 0.57 -1.03
C ARG A 33 -0.85 -0.23 0.05
N VAL A 34 0.36 0.22 0.37
CA VAL A 34 1.19 -0.32 1.45
C VAL A 34 1.45 0.74 2.50
N PHE A 35 1.44 0.32 3.76
CA PHE A 35 1.89 1.10 4.89
C PHE A 35 3.35 0.78 5.18
N VAL A 36 4.16 1.81 5.35
CA VAL A 36 5.60 1.71 5.60
C VAL A 36 5.90 2.35 6.94
N ALA A 37 6.32 1.54 7.91
CA ALA A 37 6.69 1.97 9.25
C ALA A 37 8.20 1.84 9.50
N ASN A 38 8.64 2.43 10.61
CA ASN A 38 10.03 2.42 11.06
C ASN A 38 10.99 3.07 10.07
N LEU A 39 10.52 4.10 9.37
CA LEU A 39 11.35 4.92 8.49
C LEU A 39 12.33 5.77 9.30
N ASP A 40 13.51 5.98 8.74
CA ASP A 40 14.43 6.99 9.24
C ASP A 40 13.83 8.40 9.03
N TYR A 41 14.04 9.31 9.98
CA TYR A 41 13.49 10.66 9.90
C TYR A 41 14.07 11.47 8.74
N LYS A 42 15.19 11.02 8.15
CA LYS A 42 15.79 11.57 6.93
C LYS A 42 15.07 11.12 5.65
N VAL A 43 14.15 10.17 5.72
CA VAL A 43 13.39 9.71 4.55
C VAL A 43 12.25 10.70 4.26
N ASP A 44 12.37 11.37 3.12
CA ASP A 44 11.34 12.19 2.50
C ASP A 44 10.52 11.42 1.44
N ASP A 45 9.43 12.04 0.95
CA ASP A 45 8.51 11.45 -0.03
C ASP A 45 9.21 11.02 -1.32
N LYS A 46 10.19 11.81 -1.78
CA LYS A 46 10.94 11.51 -3.00
C LYS A 46 11.82 10.28 -2.78
N LYS A 47 12.52 10.19 -1.64
CA LYS A 47 13.31 9.01 -1.29
C LYS A 47 12.45 7.77 -1.14
N LEU A 48 11.29 7.89 -0.50
CA LEU A 48 10.32 6.79 -0.37
C LEU A 48 9.88 6.29 -1.75
N ARG A 49 9.49 7.21 -2.65
CA ARG A 49 9.13 6.87 -4.04
C ARG A 49 10.28 6.21 -4.81
N ASP A 50 11.49 6.74 -4.68
CA ASP A 50 12.69 6.22 -5.34
C ASP A 50 13.05 4.80 -4.91
N VAL A 51 12.75 4.41 -3.67
CA VAL A 51 12.95 3.03 -3.18
C VAL A 51 11.82 2.13 -3.64
N PHE A 52 10.57 2.56 -3.50
CA PHE A 52 9.41 1.70 -3.78
C PHE A 52 9.14 1.49 -5.27
N LYS A 53 9.68 2.34 -6.16
CA LYS A 53 9.63 2.10 -7.62
C LYS A 53 10.35 0.83 -8.07
N LEU A 54 11.21 0.23 -7.22
CA LEU A 54 11.84 -1.06 -7.48
C LEU A 54 10.83 -2.22 -7.49
N ALA A 55 9.68 -2.05 -6.82
CA ALA A 55 8.63 -3.05 -6.74
C ALA A 55 7.54 -2.90 -7.81
N GLY A 56 7.41 -1.71 -8.42
CA GLY A 56 6.39 -1.43 -9.42
C GLY A 56 6.18 0.06 -9.70
N ARG A 57 5.13 0.39 -10.46
CA ARG A 57 4.76 1.77 -10.77
C ARG A 57 4.05 2.41 -9.58
N VAL A 58 4.75 3.37 -8.97
CA VAL A 58 4.24 4.15 -7.84
C VAL A 58 3.34 5.29 -8.35
N HIS A 59 2.06 5.18 -8.03
CA HIS A 59 1.05 6.22 -8.26
C HIS A 59 1.23 7.38 -7.29
N ASN A 60 1.32 7.08 -5.98
CA ASN A 60 1.51 8.08 -4.93
C ASN A 60 2.44 7.56 -3.82
N ALA A 61 3.18 8.45 -3.16
CA ALA A 61 4.01 8.14 -2.00
C ALA A 61 4.04 9.35 -1.06
N GLU A 62 3.67 9.14 0.19
CA GLU A 62 3.51 10.22 1.17
C GLU A 62 4.07 9.81 2.55
N ILE A 63 4.91 10.65 3.13
CA ILE A 63 5.40 10.56 4.50
C ILE A 63 4.43 11.30 5.41
N SER A 64 4.02 10.64 6.49
CA SER A 64 3.22 11.29 7.51
C SER A 64 4.09 12.22 8.35
N VAL A 65 3.71 13.49 8.38
CA VAL A 65 4.39 14.54 9.16
C VAL A 65 3.52 15.03 10.33
N ASP A 66 4.16 15.61 11.33
CA ASP A 66 3.51 16.38 12.41
C ASP A 66 3.13 17.80 11.95
N LYS A 67 2.41 18.56 12.79
CA LYS A 67 2.07 19.98 12.60
C LYS A 67 3.28 20.87 12.32
N GLU A 68 4.46 20.53 12.83
CA GLU A 68 5.72 21.24 12.55
C GLU A 68 6.40 20.80 11.24
N GLY A 69 5.80 19.88 10.47
CA GLY A 69 6.37 19.33 9.24
C GLY A 69 7.46 18.27 9.45
N LYS A 70 7.65 17.79 10.68
CA LYS A 70 8.63 16.73 11.00
C LYS A 70 8.05 15.35 10.69
N SER A 71 8.85 14.48 10.07
CA SER A 71 8.46 13.09 9.79
C SER A 71 8.08 12.35 11.08
N ARG A 72 6.98 11.59 11.02
CA ARG A 72 6.54 10.70 12.11
C ARG A 72 7.17 9.31 12.02
N GLY A 73 8.07 9.07 11.06
CA GLY A 73 8.75 7.80 10.86
C GLY A 73 7.88 6.73 10.19
N PHE A 74 6.82 7.13 9.50
CA PHE A 74 5.99 6.25 8.69
C PHE A 74 5.39 7.00 7.50
N GLY A 75 4.94 6.24 6.51
CA GLY A 75 4.32 6.75 5.30
C GLY A 75 3.50 5.68 4.58
N VAL A 76 2.92 6.08 3.47
CA VAL A 76 2.09 5.23 2.61
C VAL A 76 2.58 5.31 1.18
N VAL A 77 2.48 4.19 0.46
CA VAL A 77 2.79 4.12 -0.97
C VAL A 77 1.62 3.45 -1.67
N GLU A 78 1.10 4.08 -2.71
CA GLU A 78 0.05 3.54 -3.59
C GLU A 78 0.67 3.21 -4.96
N PHE A 79 0.46 1.96 -5.38
CA PHE A 79 0.87 1.44 -6.67
C PHE A 79 -0.29 1.49 -7.69
N GLU A 80 0.00 1.21 -8.96
CA GLU A 80 -1.04 1.07 -9.98
C GLU A 80 -1.79 -0.27 -9.88
N HIS A 81 -1.15 -1.32 -9.36
CA HIS A 81 -1.73 -2.66 -9.26
C HIS A 81 -1.46 -3.34 -7.90
N PRO A 82 -2.43 -4.13 -7.36
CA PRO A 82 -2.26 -4.81 -6.06
C PRO A 82 -1.07 -5.78 -5.99
N VAL A 83 -0.73 -6.42 -7.11
CA VAL A 83 0.42 -7.33 -7.18
C VAL A 83 1.74 -6.60 -6.92
N GLU A 84 1.87 -5.34 -7.35
CA GLU A 84 3.06 -4.53 -7.11
C GLU A 84 3.22 -4.18 -5.63
N ALA A 85 2.10 -3.97 -4.94
CA ALA A 85 2.07 -3.77 -3.49
C ALA A 85 2.49 -5.04 -2.73
N VAL A 86 2.04 -6.22 -3.17
CA VAL A 86 2.52 -7.52 -2.63
C VAL A 86 4.01 -7.70 -2.89
N GLN A 87 4.48 -7.37 -4.10
CA GLN A 87 5.89 -7.43 -4.46
C GLN A 87 6.72 -6.49 -3.58
N ALA A 88 6.23 -5.30 -3.28
CA ALA A 88 6.90 -4.36 -2.38
C ALA A 88 7.07 -4.94 -0.97
N ILE A 89 6.03 -5.60 -0.44
CA ILE A 89 6.10 -6.28 0.87
C ILE A 89 7.16 -7.39 0.80
N SER A 90 7.13 -8.24 -0.22
CA SER A 90 8.09 -9.34 -0.39
C SER A 90 9.54 -8.85 -0.47
N MET A 91 9.79 -7.77 -1.21
CA MET A 91 11.14 -7.27 -1.47
C MET A 91 11.69 -6.38 -0.35
N LEU A 92 10.87 -5.50 0.22
CA LEU A 92 11.33 -4.38 1.05
C LEU A 92 11.04 -4.57 2.53
N HIS A 93 10.14 -5.48 2.92
CA HIS A 93 9.92 -5.79 4.33
C HIS A 93 11.22 -6.31 4.97
N ASN A 94 11.57 -5.78 6.15
CA ASN A 94 12.79 -6.06 6.91
C ASN A 94 14.11 -5.63 6.26
N GLN A 95 14.09 -4.95 5.11
CA GLN A 95 15.29 -4.38 4.50
C GLN A 95 15.78 -3.14 5.25
N MET A 96 17.09 -2.93 5.25
CA MET A 96 17.69 -1.73 5.84
C MET A 96 17.57 -0.54 4.88
N LEU A 97 17.02 0.56 5.37
CA LEU A 97 17.10 1.87 4.72
C LEU A 97 17.71 2.85 5.71
N TYR A 98 18.93 3.27 5.43
CA TYR A 98 19.81 3.89 6.43
C TYR A 98 20.00 2.94 7.63
N ASP A 99 19.88 3.42 8.87
CA ASP A 99 20.08 2.63 10.09
C ASP A 99 18.80 1.98 10.63
N ARG A 100 17.72 1.92 9.83
CA ARG A 100 16.43 1.36 10.26
C ARG A 100 15.91 0.30 9.31
N ARG A 101 15.35 -0.78 9.87
CA ARG A 101 14.66 -1.83 9.12
C ARG A 101 13.24 -1.41 8.77
N LEU A 102 12.89 -1.45 7.50
CA LEU A 102 11.55 -1.14 7.03
C LEU A 102 10.53 -2.18 7.52
N SER A 103 9.40 -1.70 8.02
CA SER A 103 8.21 -2.52 8.25
C SER A 103 7.17 -2.21 7.19
N VAL A 104 7.17 -2.98 6.11
CA VAL A 104 6.20 -2.84 5.00
C VAL A 104 5.06 -3.81 5.18
N ARG A 105 3.81 -3.35 5.11
CA ARG A 105 2.61 -4.18 5.22
C ARG A 105 1.51 -3.68 4.29
N MET A 106 0.57 -4.55 3.96
CA MET A 106 -0.63 -4.17 3.22
C MET A 106 -1.39 -3.11 4.02
N ASP A 107 -1.77 -2.01 3.36
CA ASP A 107 -2.56 -0.99 4.03
C ASP A 107 -3.98 -1.50 4.30
N ARG A 108 -4.52 -1.15 5.47
CA ARG A 108 -5.87 -1.52 5.89
C ARG A 108 -6.87 -0.39 5.68
N VAL A 109 -6.39 0.78 5.23
CA VAL A 109 -7.24 1.91 4.90
C VAL A 109 -7.95 1.60 3.60
N GLU A 110 -9.20 1.16 3.71
CA GLU A 110 -10.18 1.31 2.64
C GLU A 110 -10.16 2.78 2.21
N LYS A 111 -10.04 3.05 0.90
CA LYS A 111 -10.17 4.42 0.38
C LYS A 111 -11.40 5.04 1.05
N PRO A 112 -11.38 6.30 1.50
CA PRO A 112 -12.59 6.90 2.03
C PRO A 112 -13.69 6.71 0.98
N ASP A 113 -14.72 5.93 1.32
CA ASP A 113 -15.85 5.52 0.46
C ASP A 113 -16.71 6.70 -0.03
N GLY A 114 -16.20 7.93 0.07
CA GLY A 114 -16.86 9.11 -0.43
C GLY A 114 -16.54 9.30 -1.91
N PRO A 115 -17.52 9.74 -2.73
CA PRO A 115 -17.21 10.31 -4.03
C PRO A 115 -16.14 11.40 -3.83
N PRO A 116 -15.22 11.58 -4.79
CA PRO A 116 -14.24 12.66 -4.73
C PRO A 116 -14.98 13.96 -4.39
N LYS A 117 -14.57 14.63 -3.31
CA LYS A 117 -15.14 15.93 -2.95
C LYS A 117 -15.02 16.82 -4.17
N LEU A 118 -16.17 17.28 -4.67
CA LEU A 118 -16.20 18.15 -5.83
C LEU A 118 -15.38 19.41 -5.51
N PRO A 119 -14.54 19.90 -6.45
CA PRO A 119 -13.82 21.15 -6.24
C PRO A 119 -14.79 22.30 -5.98
N GLU A 120 -14.32 23.31 -5.24
CA GLU A 120 -15.14 24.45 -4.86
C GLU A 120 -15.76 25.12 -6.10
N GLY A 121 -17.08 25.33 -6.09
CA GLY A 121 -17.85 25.87 -7.21
C GLY A 121 -18.55 24.83 -8.09
N LEU A 122 -18.22 23.54 -7.96
CA LEU A 122 -18.83 22.48 -8.76
C LEU A 122 -20.03 21.85 -8.01
N LYS A 123 -21.26 22.12 -8.48
CA LYS A 123 -22.51 21.66 -7.83
C LYS A 123 -22.95 20.24 -8.22
N GLY A 124 -22.29 19.62 -9.19
CA GLY A 124 -22.59 18.27 -9.65
C GLY A 124 -21.71 17.84 -10.83
N ILE A 125 -21.60 16.53 -11.04
CA ILE A 125 -20.98 15.90 -12.20
C ILE A 125 -22.07 15.20 -13.02
N GLY A 126 -21.96 15.22 -14.35
CA GLY A 126 -22.86 14.47 -15.23
C GLY A 126 -22.65 12.95 -15.12
N MET A 127 -23.53 12.18 -15.77
CA MET A 127 -23.37 10.72 -15.93
C MET A 127 -22.13 10.46 -16.78
N GLY A 128 -20.96 10.26 -16.16
CA GLY A 128 -19.75 9.83 -16.86
C GLY A 128 -19.95 8.46 -17.54
N LEU A 129 -18.96 8.02 -18.32
CA LEU A 129 -18.93 6.67 -18.86
C LEU A 129 -18.70 5.70 -17.70
N GLY A 130 -19.79 5.19 -17.13
CA GLY A 130 -19.76 4.27 -15.98
C GLY A 130 -18.75 3.15 -16.21
N ALA A 131 -17.84 2.99 -15.24
CA ALA A 131 -16.93 1.87 -15.13
C ALA A 131 -17.44 0.91 -14.06
#